data_AF-A0A2U1CX68-F1
#
_entry.id   AF-A0A2U1CX68-F1
#
_cell.length_a   1.000
_cell.length_b   1.000
_cell.length_c   1.000
_cell.angle_alpha   90.00
_cell.angle_beta   90.00
_cell.angle_gamma   90.00
#
_symmetry.space_group_name_H-M   'P 1'
#
loop_
_entity.id
_entity.type
_entity.pdbx_description
1 polymer ?
#
loop_
_entity_poly.entity_id
_entity_poly.type
_entity_poly.pdbx_seq_one_letter_code
_entity_poly.pdbx_strand_id
1 'polypeptide(L)'
;MKWKAMSTATLLCVSAIGLSGCLADAPNVPVEGDPPKERTQGSDESTTSPTVSGQDVNIELYGDIDPDLTQEAGSDNPALLLDDSDVSYAGAGMTATESDSGSAVQSLAASADFQKQIADISGRVKTALENDGASVSELVNRVVQGPTGEVASLVYDVSYESAGTTKSSGELRNLLIGELGSDANVAELPSGTADQAEFRVALALVATPDQALTWVSAFPVANAGDVSSRYGALNNGTAIVPAGTSRNLTKGQNEFEQSASASNAVDILWVIDNSGSMGEEQENLGAGVDQFFTKLNSAGVDYRLAATTTDGSTCESLRSLPADDTKTFITPDTPNAAAQWSQDNPTTGIARPGTSGSPNETGFYCADRVDRSTFDREGAADITVFVSDEEENETSDEDQPSGQSGYTVRDYNTYEQRFVERGDTFFAIVGEHDQIKRTADDSYGDTNATECNGEGGEAEGGSHYREVARVTGGSASSICSKASSWSVMYDEIIETATGLASRFTLDRSVLPSSVEVDVNGQSVARDPSRQNGFDVILLEDGARIAFYGDALPENGDAITVTYDYVPE
;
A
#
# COMPACT_ATOMS: atom_id res chain seq x y z
N MET A 1 4.73 -6.92 -80.93
CA MET A 1 4.59 -7.66 -79.66
C MET A 1 3.12 -7.62 -79.26
N LYS A 2 2.48 -8.79 -79.17
CA LYS A 2 1.01 -9.03 -79.18
C LYS A 2 0.47 -9.02 -77.73
N TRP A 3 -0.51 -8.19 -77.35
CA TRP A 3 -1.98 -8.39 -77.34
C TRP A 3 -2.54 -9.55 -76.48
N LYS A 4 -3.39 -9.21 -75.49
CA LYS A 4 -4.71 -9.77 -75.07
C LYS A 4 -4.87 -9.66 -73.54
N ALA A 5 -5.97 -9.25 -72.88
CA ALA A 5 -7.45 -9.24 -73.04
C ALA A 5 -8.01 -9.90 -71.74
N MET A 6 -8.75 -9.21 -70.86
CA MET A 6 -10.23 -9.00 -70.81
C MET A 6 -11.06 -10.24 -70.40
N SER A 7 -11.80 -10.15 -69.28
CA SER A 7 -13.14 -10.75 -68.97
C SER A 7 -13.49 -10.36 -67.50
N THR A 8 -14.38 -9.43 -67.15
CA THR A 8 -15.86 -9.44 -67.13
C THR A 8 -16.54 -10.76 -66.71
N ALA A 9 -17.29 -10.70 -65.60
CA ALA A 9 -18.52 -11.46 -65.36
C ALA A 9 -19.41 -10.69 -64.36
N THR A 10 -20.51 -10.14 -64.86
CA THR A 10 -21.67 -9.64 -64.11
C THR A 10 -22.69 -10.78 -64.05
N LEU A 11 -23.34 -11.00 -62.91
CA LEU A 11 -24.61 -11.72 -62.88
C LEU A 11 -25.60 -11.02 -61.93
N LEU A 12 -26.58 -10.35 -62.54
CA LEU A 12 -27.88 -9.99 -61.98
C LEU A 12 -28.85 -11.16 -62.25
N CYS A 13 -29.67 -11.53 -61.27
CA CYS A 13 -30.99 -12.15 -61.44
C CYS A 13 -31.88 -11.59 -60.31
N VAL A 14 -32.73 -10.59 -60.58
CA VAL A 14 -34.13 -10.68 -61.07
C VAL A 14 -35.07 -11.34 -60.05
N SER A 15 -36.00 -10.51 -59.58
CA SER A 15 -37.15 -10.76 -58.71
C SER A 15 -38.38 -11.27 -59.48
N ALA A 16 -39.27 -12.01 -58.79
CA ALA A 16 -40.68 -12.23 -59.13
C ALA A 16 -41.44 -12.49 -57.80
N ILE A 17 -42.28 -11.57 -57.31
CA ILE A 17 -43.73 -11.35 -57.54
C ILE A 17 -44.67 -12.25 -56.71
N GLY A 18 -45.55 -11.57 -55.94
CA GLY A 18 -46.87 -12.04 -55.47
C GLY A 18 -46.96 -12.32 -53.96
N LEU A 19 -47.89 -11.80 -53.15
CA LEU A 19 -49.16 -11.08 -53.36
C LEU A 19 -49.61 -10.42 -52.03
N SER A 20 -50.36 -9.31 -52.12
CA SER A 20 -51.22 -8.69 -51.09
C SER A 20 -52.06 -9.73 -50.32
N GLY A 21 -52.43 -9.57 -49.04
CA GLY A 21 -52.82 -8.39 -48.26
C GLY A 21 -54.34 -8.43 -48.03
N CYS A 22 -54.80 -8.50 -46.77
CA CYS A 22 -56.15 -8.11 -46.34
C CYS A 22 -56.17 -7.75 -44.82
N LEU A 23 -56.55 -6.50 -44.54
CA LEU A 23 -57.07 -5.93 -43.29
C LEU A 23 -58.48 -6.53 -43.00
N ALA A 24 -59.18 -6.44 -41.85
CA ALA A 24 -59.21 -5.63 -40.63
C ALA A 24 -59.92 -6.49 -39.52
N ASP A 25 -59.80 -6.24 -38.21
CA ASP A 25 -60.67 -5.32 -37.44
C ASP A 25 -60.11 -5.11 -36.00
N ALA A 26 -60.36 -3.93 -35.43
CA ALA A 26 -60.05 -3.52 -34.05
C ALA A 26 -61.33 -3.58 -33.15
N PRO A 27 -61.37 -3.14 -31.87
CA PRO A 27 -60.34 -2.97 -30.83
C PRO A 27 -60.73 -3.66 -29.49
N ASN A 28 -59.79 -3.83 -28.55
CA ASN A 28 -60.11 -3.78 -27.11
C ASN A 28 -58.88 -3.33 -26.31
N VAL A 29 -59.08 -2.36 -25.41
CA VAL A 29 -58.06 -1.76 -24.52
C VAL A 29 -58.13 -2.45 -23.13
N PRO A 30 -57.23 -2.12 -22.17
CA PRO A 30 -56.09 -2.92 -21.72
C PRO A 30 -56.36 -3.68 -20.40
N VAL A 31 -55.55 -4.68 -20.08
CA VAL A 31 -55.38 -5.16 -18.71
C VAL A 31 -53.89 -5.24 -18.41
N GLU A 32 -53.46 -4.38 -17.49
CA GLU A 32 -52.14 -4.38 -16.88
C GLU A 32 -51.89 -5.67 -16.08
N GLY A 33 -50.63 -6.09 -16.05
CA GLY A 33 -50.12 -7.05 -15.08
C GLY A 33 -49.47 -8.27 -15.71
N ASP A 34 -48.19 -8.16 -16.07
CA ASP A 34 -47.22 -9.24 -15.84
C ASP A 34 -45.76 -8.72 -15.97
N PRO A 35 -44.81 -9.34 -15.28
CA PRO A 35 -43.52 -8.77 -14.86
C PRO A 35 -42.54 -8.56 -16.02
N PRO A 36 -41.46 -7.76 -15.83
CA PRO A 36 -40.50 -7.53 -16.90
C PRO A 36 -39.85 -8.86 -17.31
N LYS A 37 -40.02 -9.19 -18.59
CA LYS A 37 -39.31 -10.26 -19.28
C LYS A 37 -37.82 -10.03 -19.15
N GLU A 38 -37.11 -11.09 -18.79
CA GLU A 38 -35.67 -11.24 -18.94
C GLU A 38 -35.21 -10.61 -20.27
N ARG A 39 -34.45 -9.53 -20.15
CA ARG A 39 -33.63 -9.04 -21.26
C ARG A 39 -32.40 -9.94 -21.29
N THR A 40 -32.47 -10.98 -22.09
CA THR A 40 -31.27 -11.60 -22.65
C THR A 40 -30.60 -10.56 -23.55
N GLN A 41 -29.57 -9.91 -23.03
CA GLN A 41 -28.56 -9.23 -23.82
C GLN A 41 -27.22 -9.88 -23.49
N GLY A 42 -26.79 -10.77 -24.38
CA GLY A 42 -25.38 -11.09 -24.48
C GLY A 42 -24.63 -9.89 -25.04
N SER A 43 -23.59 -9.51 -24.32
CA SER A 43 -22.34 -9.07 -24.90
C SER A 43 -21.27 -9.92 -24.22
N ASP A 44 -20.74 -10.91 -24.93
CA ASP A 44 -19.40 -11.43 -24.64
C ASP A 44 -18.43 -10.25 -24.91
N GLU A 45 -18.39 -9.30 -23.98
CA GLU A 45 -17.27 -8.38 -23.86
C GLU A 45 -16.20 -9.13 -23.10
N SER A 46 -15.05 -9.34 -23.74
CA SER A 46 -13.90 -10.03 -23.16
C SER A 46 -13.56 -9.39 -21.81
N THR A 47 -13.78 -10.12 -20.72
CA THR A 47 -13.19 -9.82 -19.41
C THR A 47 -11.68 -10.10 -19.48
N THR A 48 -10.91 -9.43 -18.63
CA THR A 48 -9.48 -9.65 -18.51
C THR A 48 -9.23 -11.10 -18.11
N SER A 49 -8.41 -11.79 -18.89
CA SER A 49 -7.94 -13.13 -18.55
C SER A 49 -6.69 -13.03 -17.67
N PRO A 50 -6.47 -13.99 -16.76
CA PRO A 50 -5.25 -14.02 -15.96
C PRO A 50 -4.05 -14.26 -16.88
N THR A 51 -2.94 -13.60 -16.56
CA THR A 51 -1.67 -13.76 -17.28
C THR A 51 -1.05 -15.11 -16.94
N VAL A 52 -1.15 -15.52 -15.67
CA VAL A 52 -0.71 -16.82 -15.17
C VAL A 52 -1.84 -17.43 -14.35
N SER A 53 -2.12 -18.72 -14.56
CA SER A 53 -3.12 -19.46 -13.81
C SER A 53 -2.49 -20.71 -13.21
N GLY A 54 -2.23 -20.67 -11.91
CA GLY A 54 -1.77 -21.80 -11.11
C GLY A 54 -2.96 -22.51 -10.48
N GLN A 55 -3.43 -23.57 -11.13
CA GLN A 55 -4.62 -24.29 -10.68
C GLN A 55 -4.33 -25.13 -9.45
N ASP A 56 -3.13 -25.70 -9.34
CA ASP A 56 -2.76 -26.57 -8.23
C ASP A 56 -2.49 -25.73 -6.96
N VAL A 57 -2.02 -24.50 -7.13
CA VAL A 57 -1.77 -23.55 -6.02
C VAL A 57 -2.97 -22.65 -5.67
N ASN A 58 -4.06 -22.73 -6.44
CA ASN A 58 -5.24 -21.85 -6.33
C ASN A 58 -4.96 -20.34 -6.50
N ILE A 59 -4.08 -19.97 -7.45
CA ILE A 59 -3.68 -18.58 -7.69
C ILE A 59 -3.84 -18.21 -9.18
N GLU A 60 -4.45 -17.05 -9.42
CA GLU A 60 -4.37 -16.34 -10.70
C GLU A 60 -3.57 -15.04 -10.52
N LEU A 61 -2.63 -14.78 -11.43
CA LEU A 61 -1.84 -13.54 -11.48
C LEU A 61 -2.28 -12.67 -12.66
N TYR A 62 -2.41 -11.38 -12.43
CA TYR A 62 -2.83 -10.38 -13.43
C TYR A 62 -1.74 -9.32 -13.66
N GLY A 63 -1.71 -8.74 -14.86
CA GLY A 63 -0.75 -7.70 -15.25
C GLY A 63 0.34 -8.20 -16.21
N ASP A 64 1.35 -7.36 -16.45
CA ASP A 64 2.41 -7.59 -17.44
C ASP A 64 3.50 -8.54 -16.90
N ILE A 65 3.13 -9.81 -16.75
CA ILE A 65 4.01 -10.89 -16.30
C ILE A 65 4.36 -11.78 -17.50
N ASP A 66 5.62 -12.17 -17.64
CA ASP A 66 5.99 -13.19 -18.63
C ASP A 66 5.65 -14.59 -18.07
N PRO A 67 4.67 -15.32 -18.64
CA PRO A 67 4.28 -16.63 -18.14
C PRO A 67 5.40 -17.67 -18.26
N ASP A 68 6.36 -17.49 -19.17
CA ASP A 68 7.49 -18.41 -19.34
C ASP A 68 8.48 -18.35 -18.17
N LEU A 69 8.37 -17.34 -17.31
CA LEU A 69 9.16 -17.19 -16.09
C LEU A 69 8.51 -17.88 -14.88
N THR A 70 7.35 -18.52 -15.06
CA THR A 70 6.59 -19.15 -13.97
C THR A 70 6.59 -20.67 -14.03
N GLN A 71 6.62 -21.31 -12.87
CA GLN A 71 6.45 -22.76 -12.75
C GLN A 71 5.77 -23.16 -11.44
N GLU A 72 4.88 -24.15 -11.47
CA GLU A 72 4.41 -24.81 -10.24
C GLU A 72 5.42 -25.87 -9.80
N ALA A 73 5.67 -25.94 -8.49
CA ALA A 73 6.54 -26.93 -7.86
C ALA A 73 5.90 -27.48 -6.59
N GLY A 74 6.06 -28.78 -6.35
CA GLY A 74 5.40 -29.50 -5.25
C GLY A 74 4.19 -30.30 -5.72
N SER A 75 3.40 -30.80 -4.78
CA SER A 75 2.23 -31.62 -5.04
C SER A 75 1.07 -31.33 -4.11
N ASP A 76 1.19 -31.68 -2.83
CA ASP A 76 0.11 -31.53 -1.84
C ASP A 76 0.00 -30.08 -1.34
N ASN A 77 1.15 -29.41 -1.17
CA ASN A 77 1.26 -27.99 -0.79
C ASN A 77 2.14 -27.25 -1.81
N PRO A 78 1.69 -27.11 -3.08
CA PRO A 78 2.51 -26.60 -4.15
C PRO A 78 2.79 -25.09 -3.99
N ALA A 79 3.84 -24.62 -4.65
CA ALA A 79 4.17 -23.21 -4.80
C ALA A 79 4.27 -22.84 -6.30
N LEU A 80 3.75 -21.66 -6.65
CA LEU A 80 3.89 -21.05 -7.97
C LEU A 80 5.09 -20.12 -7.94
N LEU A 81 6.19 -20.56 -8.54
CA LEU A 81 7.43 -19.81 -8.61
C LEU A 81 7.41 -18.82 -9.76
N LEU A 82 8.10 -17.70 -9.59
CA LEU A 82 8.43 -16.73 -10.63
C LEU A 82 9.92 -16.37 -10.50
N ASP A 83 10.70 -16.56 -11.55
CA ASP A 83 12.14 -16.25 -11.60
C ASP A 83 12.43 -15.29 -12.76
N ASP A 84 12.84 -14.05 -12.47
CA ASP A 84 13.33 -13.10 -13.48
C ASP A 84 14.81 -12.78 -13.23
N SER A 85 15.68 -13.39 -14.03
CA SER A 85 17.13 -13.16 -13.94
C SER A 85 17.56 -11.77 -14.38
N ASP A 86 16.76 -11.05 -15.18
CA ASP A 86 17.14 -9.73 -15.70
C ASP A 86 17.17 -8.68 -14.60
N VAL A 87 16.29 -8.82 -13.61
CA VAL A 87 16.23 -7.93 -12.43
C VAL A 87 16.58 -8.65 -11.12
N SER A 88 17.11 -9.88 -11.23
CA SER A 88 17.44 -10.74 -10.07
C SER A 88 16.27 -10.88 -9.09
N TYR A 89 15.06 -11.11 -9.61
CA TYR A 89 13.85 -11.28 -8.82
C TYR A 89 13.48 -12.75 -8.73
N ALA A 90 13.11 -13.19 -7.52
CA ALA A 90 12.56 -14.52 -7.28
C ALA A 90 11.35 -14.41 -6.37
N GLY A 91 10.18 -14.82 -6.86
CA GLY A 91 8.91 -14.83 -6.13
C GLY A 91 8.30 -16.21 -6.04
N ALA A 92 7.41 -16.42 -5.07
CA ALA A 92 6.59 -17.60 -4.93
C ALA A 92 5.23 -17.27 -4.35
N GLY A 93 4.18 -17.79 -4.98
CA GLY A 93 2.80 -17.79 -4.48
C GLY A 93 2.38 -19.14 -3.94
N MET A 94 1.63 -19.17 -2.85
CA MET A 94 1.00 -20.38 -2.34
C MET A 94 -0.30 -20.06 -1.61
N THR A 95 -1.14 -21.06 -1.40
CA THR A 95 -2.17 -20.95 -0.36
C THR A 95 -1.45 -21.10 0.98
N ALA A 96 -1.71 -20.22 1.95
CA ALA A 96 -1.14 -20.35 3.29
C ALA A 96 -1.42 -21.76 3.83
N THR A 97 -0.61 -22.31 4.73
CA THR A 97 -0.93 -23.56 5.42
C THR A 97 -1.27 -23.26 6.87
N GLU A 98 -2.24 -23.97 7.47
CA GLU A 98 -2.53 -23.82 8.90
C GLU A 98 -1.26 -24.12 9.72
N SER A 99 -0.99 -23.31 10.75
CA SER A 99 0.00 -23.72 11.75
C SER A 99 -0.58 -24.86 12.59
N ASP A 100 0.24 -25.86 12.94
CA ASP A 100 -0.10 -27.01 13.82
C ASP A 100 -0.59 -26.61 15.25
N SER A 101 -0.81 -25.31 15.49
CA SER A 101 -1.28 -24.70 16.74
C SER A 101 -2.81 -24.82 16.96
N GLY A 102 -3.39 -25.97 16.62
CA GLY A 102 -4.57 -26.55 17.28
C GLY A 102 -5.83 -25.68 17.45
N SER A 103 -6.08 -24.69 16.59
CA SER A 103 -7.31 -23.90 16.64
C SER A 103 -8.15 -24.16 15.40
N ALA A 104 -9.15 -25.02 15.55
CA ALA A 104 -10.09 -25.40 14.51
C ALA A 104 -10.78 -24.17 13.87
N VAL A 105 -10.81 -24.16 12.54
CA VAL A 105 -11.67 -23.40 11.62
C VAL A 105 -12.71 -22.51 12.33
N GLN A 106 -12.35 -21.26 12.54
CA GLN A 106 -13.31 -20.17 12.46
C GLN A 106 -13.05 -19.50 11.11
N SER A 107 -14.13 -19.27 10.36
CA SER A 107 -14.07 -18.62 9.06
C SER A 107 -13.25 -17.34 9.15
N LEU A 108 -12.33 -17.11 8.20
CA LEU A 108 -11.55 -15.86 8.05
C LEU A 108 -12.41 -14.61 7.79
N ALA A 109 -13.74 -14.73 7.85
CA ALA A 109 -14.69 -13.64 7.72
C ALA A 109 -14.60 -12.56 8.82
N ALA A 110 -13.67 -12.68 9.78
CA ALA A 110 -13.38 -11.65 10.78
C ALA A 110 -11.95 -11.12 10.61
N SER A 111 -11.81 -9.80 10.48
CA SER A 111 -10.51 -9.11 10.33
C SER A 111 -9.50 -9.48 11.43
N ALA A 112 -9.96 -9.79 12.64
CA ALA A 112 -9.10 -10.25 13.73
C ALA A 112 -8.36 -11.57 13.45
N ASP A 113 -8.99 -12.51 12.73
CA ASP A 113 -8.34 -13.77 12.35
C ASP A 113 -7.28 -13.55 11.27
N PHE A 114 -7.54 -12.62 10.34
CA PHE A 114 -6.58 -12.24 9.32
C PHE A 114 -5.34 -11.54 9.93
N GLN A 115 -5.54 -10.63 10.89
CA GLN A 115 -4.42 -10.00 11.60
C GLN A 115 -3.53 -11.00 12.33
N LYS A 116 -4.13 -12.02 12.96
CA LYS A 116 -3.35 -13.10 13.59
C LYS A 116 -2.53 -13.88 12.57
N GLN A 117 -3.06 -14.13 11.37
CA GLN A 117 -2.32 -14.80 10.30
C GLN A 117 -1.17 -13.95 9.77
N ILE A 118 -1.37 -12.63 9.62
CA ILE A 118 -0.30 -11.69 9.24
C ILE A 118 0.84 -11.78 10.25
N ALA A 119 0.53 -11.68 11.55
CA ALA A 119 1.55 -11.75 12.60
C ALA A 119 2.29 -13.09 12.63
N ASP A 120 1.58 -14.22 12.51
CA ASP A 120 2.18 -15.57 12.49
C ASP A 120 3.12 -15.76 11.30
N ILE A 121 2.67 -15.41 10.09
CA ILE A 121 3.44 -15.58 8.86
C ILE A 121 4.63 -14.61 8.82
N SER A 122 4.40 -13.34 9.18
CA SER A 122 5.48 -12.33 9.31
C SER A 122 6.56 -12.80 10.28
N GLY A 123 6.17 -13.27 11.47
CA GLY A 123 7.10 -13.76 12.49
C GLY A 123 7.92 -14.96 12.02
N ARG A 124 7.31 -15.92 11.32
CA ARG A 124 8.00 -17.07 10.72
C ARG A 124 9.00 -16.64 9.65
N VAL A 125 8.62 -15.72 8.76
CA VAL A 125 9.51 -15.17 7.72
C VAL A 125 10.71 -14.46 8.33
N LYS A 126 10.51 -13.54 9.29
CA LYS A 126 11.60 -12.85 9.99
C LYS A 126 12.53 -13.85 10.68
N THR A 127 11.96 -14.78 11.46
CA THR A 127 12.72 -15.82 12.19
C THR A 127 13.55 -16.69 11.24
N ALA A 128 13.01 -17.07 10.07
CA ALA A 128 13.74 -17.88 9.10
C ALA A 128 14.94 -17.13 8.50
N LEU A 129 14.77 -15.85 8.16
CA LEU A 129 15.84 -14.99 7.65
C LEU A 129 16.94 -14.75 8.70
N GLU A 130 16.55 -14.48 9.94
CA GLU A 130 17.48 -14.29 11.05
C GLU A 130 18.26 -15.57 11.38
N ASN A 131 17.58 -16.73 11.39
CA ASN A 131 18.23 -18.03 11.57
C ASN A 131 19.21 -18.37 10.43
N ASP A 132 18.97 -17.84 9.22
CA ASP A 132 19.89 -17.94 8.09
C ASP A 132 21.05 -16.91 8.16
N GLY A 133 21.03 -16.02 9.17
CA GLY A 133 22.10 -15.09 9.50
C GLY A 133 21.90 -13.66 8.98
N ALA A 134 20.69 -13.30 8.54
CA ALA A 134 20.38 -11.93 8.16
C ALA A 134 20.04 -11.05 9.38
N SER A 135 20.32 -9.76 9.29
CA SER A 135 19.57 -8.74 10.04
C SER A 135 18.33 -8.36 9.24
N VAL A 136 17.18 -8.23 9.91
CA VAL A 136 15.90 -7.93 9.28
C VAL A 136 15.32 -6.66 9.90
N SER A 137 14.83 -5.74 9.06
CA SER A 137 14.08 -4.57 9.51
C SER A 137 12.81 -4.42 8.70
N GLU A 138 11.68 -4.19 9.35
CA GLU A 138 10.41 -3.97 8.67
C GLU A 138 10.31 -2.54 8.14
N LEU A 139 9.98 -2.37 6.87
CA LEU A 139 9.87 -1.07 6.19
C LEU A 139 8.43 -0.67 5.87
N VAL A 140 7.57 -1.68 5.70
CA VAL A 140 6.15 -1.51 5.39
C VAL A 140 5.39 -2.59 6.13
N ASN A 141 4.26 -2.21 6.71
CA ASN A 141 3.23 -3.11 7.22
C ASN A 141 1.90 -2.41 7.08
N ARG A 142 1.22 -2.74 5.99
CA ARG A 142 0.02 -2.03 5.53
C ARG A 142 -1.07 -3.02 5.16
N VAL A 143 -2.31 -2.65 5.44
CA VAL A 143 -3.50 -3.39 4.98
C VAL A 143 -4.37 -2.46 4.14
N VAL A 144 -4.81 -2.95 2.98
CA VAL A 144 -5.69 -2.22 2.04
C VAL A 144 -6.83 -3.13 1.57
N GLN A 145 -7.84 -2.56 0.90
CA GLN A 145 -8.86 -3.35 0.21
C GLN A 145 -8.41 -3.70 -1.20
N GLY A 146 -8.16 -5.00 -1.41
CA GLY A 146 -7.84 -5.57 -2.71
C GLY A 146 -9.09 -5.98 -3.51
N PRO A 147 -8.89 -6.61 -4.68
CA PRO A 147 -9.97 -6.98 -5.59
C PRO A 147 -10.94 -8.03 -5.04
N THR A 148 -10.48 -8.87 -4.10
CA THR A 148 -11.24 -10.02 -3.55
C THR A 148 -11.37 -10.01 -2.03
N GLY A 149 -10.77 -9.04 -1.35
CA GLY A 149 -10.73 -8.94 0.10
C GLY A 149 -9.58 -8.07 0.59
N GLU A 150 -9.35 -8.06 1.90
CA GLU A 150 -8.20 -7.38 2.51
C GLU A 150 -6.88 -7.93 1.97
N VAL A 151 -5.92 -7.04 1.74
CA VAL A 151 -4.56 -7.39 1.32
C VAL A 151 -3.58 -6.75 2.29
N ALA A 152 -2.78 -7.58 2.95
CA ALA A 152 -1.66 -7.11 3.73
C ALA A 152 -0.40 -7.10 2.88
N SER A 153 0.36 -6.01 2.90
CA SER A 153 1.66 -5.87 2.26
C SER A 153 2.70 -5.52 3.29
N LEU A 154 3.72 -6.38 3.37
CA LEU A 154 4.87 -6.24 4.25
C LEU A 154 6.13 -6.19 3.40
N VAL A 155 7.06 -5.31 3.76
CA VAL A 155 8.37 -5.21 3.11
C VAL A 155 9.44 -5.22 4.19
N TYR A 156 10.43 -6.10 4.02
CA TYR A 156 11.57 -6.18 4.92
C TYR A 156 12.85 -5.76 4.19
N ASP A 157 13.67 -4.98 4.88
CA ASP A 157 15.10 -4.87 4.60
C ASP A 157 15.81 -6.11 5.16
N VAL A 158 16.63 -6.76 4.35
CA VAL A 158 17.33 -7.99 4.72
C VAL A 158 18.80 -7.84 4.36
N SER A 159 19.67 -7.81 5.37
CA SER A 159 21.11 -7.65 5.18
C SER A 159 21.92 -8.82 5.76
N TYR A 160 22.82 -9.35 4.94
CA TYR A 160 23.81 -10.37 5.31
C TYR A 160 25.20 -9.77 5.53
N GLU A 161 25.34 -8.44 5.49
CA GLU A 161 26.63 -7.76 5.62
C GLU A 161 27.34 -8.11 6.94
N SER A 162 26.62 -8.09 8.05
CA SER A 162 27.13 -8.43 9.39
C SER A 162 27.60 -9.89 9.49
N ALA A 163 26.96 -10.80 8.74
CA ALA A 163 27.38 -12.19 8.66
C ALA A 163 28.60 -12.40 7.73
N GLY A 164 28.92 -11.40 6.89
CA GLY A 164 29.96 -11.51 5.86
C GLY A 164 29.63 -12.55 4.80
N THR A 165 28.34 -12.82 4.58
CA THR A 165 27.84 -13.78 3.60
C THR A 165 27.07 -13.07 2.50
N THR A 166 26.89 -13.77 1.38
CA THR A 166 26.07 -13.32 0.27
C THR A 166 25.10 -14.43 -0.09
N LYS A 167 23.96 -14.06 -0.65
CA LYS A 167 22.88 -14.96 -1.08
C LYS A 167 22.42 -14.54 -2.45
N SER A 168 21.69 -15.39 -3.13
CA SER A 168 20.93 -15.05 -4.33
C SER A 168 19.42 -15.01 -4.03
N SER A 169 18.66 -14.28 -4.83
CA SER A 169 17.21 -14.14 -4.62
C SER A 169 16.47 -15.49 -4.62
N GLY A 170 16.89 -16.42 -5.47
CA GLY A 170 16.29 -17.76 -5.52
C GLY A 170 16.62 -18.60 -4.28
N GLU A 171 17.80 -18.45 -3.68
CA GLU A 171 18.11 -19.07 -2.38
C GLU A 171 17.21 -18.55 -1.27
N LEU A 172 16.98 -17.24 -1.21
CA LEU A 172 16.06 -16.64 -0.22
C LEU A 172 14.62 -17.10 -0.45
N ARG A 173 14.14 -17.09 -1.70
CA ARG A 173 12.82 -17.65 -2.01
C ARG A 173 12.72 -19.12 -1.59
N ASN A 174 13.73 -19.95 -1.89
CA ASN A 174 13.72 -21.37 -1.56
C ASN A 174 13.70 -21.61 -0.04
N LEU A 175 14.42 -20.81 0.74
CA LEU A 175 14.34 -20.79 2.20
C LEU A 175 12.91 -20.48 2.66
N LEU A 176 12.34 -19.39 2.14
CA LEU A 176 11.05 -18.86 2.59
C LEU A 176 9.88 -19.78 2.22
N ILE A 177 9.85 -20.38 1.02
CA ILE A 177 8.75 -21.31 0.68
C ILE A 177 8.79 -22.58 1.52
N GLY A 178 9.99 -23.03 1.91
CA GLY A 178 10.17 -24.17 2.81
C GLY A 178 9.63 -23.85 4.20
N GLU A 179 9.94 -22.65 4.71
CA GLU A 179 9.38 -22.16 5.97
C GLU A 179 7.86 -22.02 5.89
N LEU A 180 7.32 -21.50 4.80
CA LEU A 180 5.88 -21.27 4.62
C LEU A 180 5.05 -22.56 4.45
N GLY A 181 5.69 -23.73 4.32
CA GLY A 181 5.03 -25.03 4.36
C GLY A 181 4.84 -25.71 3.00
N SER A 182 5.51 -25.24 1.95
CA SER A 182 5.46 -25.90 0.65
C SER A 182 6.16 -27.26 0.68
N ASP A 183 5.61 -28.22 -0.08
CA ASP A 183 6.23 -29.53 -0.30
C ASP A 183 7.16 -29.58 -1.51
N ALA A 184 7.43 -28.43 -2.14
CA ALA A 184 8.39 -28.32 -3.24
C ALA A 184 9.79 -28.79 -2.80
N ASN A 185 10.47 -29.56 -3.65
CA ASN A 185 11.84 -29.99 -3.39
C ASN A 185 12.82 -28.83 -3.60
N VAL A 186 13.03 -28.03 -2.55
CA VAL A 186 13.85 -26.81 -2.56
C VAL A 186 15.27 -27.02 -3.09
N ALA A 187 15.82 -28.24 -2.98
CA ALA A 187 17.15 -28.57 -3.48
C ALA A 187 17.23 -28.69 -5.01
N GLU A 188 16.08 -28.85 -5.68
CA GLU A 188 15.97 -28.93 -7.15
C GLU A 188 15.50 -27.62 -7.78
N LEU A 189 15.16 -26.62 -6.97
CA LEU A 189 14.69 -25.32 -7.45
C LEU A 189 15.85 -24.42 -7.91
N PRO A 190 15.60 -23.48 -8.83
CA PRO A 190 16.60 -22.50 -9.23
C PRO A 190 17.11 -21.72 -8.01
N SER A 191 18.42 -21.65 -7.82
CA SER A 191 19.02 -20.78 -6.80
C SER A 191 19.17 -19.34 -7.29
N GLY A 192 19.28 -19.13 -8.60
CA GLY A 192 19.73 -17.86 -9.17
C GLY A 192 21.26 -17.80 -9.26
N THR A 193 21.78 -16.67 -9.77
CA THR A 193 23.20 -16.54 -10.14
C THR A 193 23.91 -15.31 -9.59
N ALA A 194 23.21 -14.43 -8.87
CA ALA A 194 23.73 -13.14 -8.42
C ALA A 194 23.75 -13.09 -6.89
N ASP A 195 24.93 -13.31 -6.32
CA ASP A 195 25.16 -13.23 -4.89
C ASP A 195 25.26 -11.75 -4.46
N GLN A 196 24.33 -11.30 -3.62
CA GLN A 196 24.29 -9.95 -3.03
C GLN A 196 24.24 -10.07 -1.50
N ALA A 197 24.49 -8.96 -0.79
CA ALA A 197 24.39 -8.90 0.67
C ALA A 197 23.09 -8.23 1.14
N GLU A 198 22.48 -7.39 0.31
CA GLU A 198 21.31 -6.57 0.69
C GLU A 198 20.12 -6.87 -0.21
N PHE A 199 19.00 -7.20 0.41
CA PHE A 199 17.76 -7.60 -0.24
C PHE A 199 16.57 -6.82 0.30
N ARG A 200 15.54 -6.71 -0.54
CA ARG A 200 14.17 -6.55 -0.09
C ARG A 200 13.48 -7.89 -0.15
N VAL A 201 12.75 -8.21 0.91
CA VAL A 201 11.78 -9.30 0.91
C VAL A 201 10.39 -8.67 0.99
N ALA A 202 9.56 -8.88 -0.03
CA ALA A 202 8.17 -8.44 -0.02
C ALA A 202 7.26 -9.64 0.25
N LEU A 203 6.35 -9.48 1.19
CA LEU A 203 5.38 -10.48 1.61
C LEU A 203 3.97 -9.88 1.47
N ALA A 204 3.16 -10.46 0.61
CA ALA A 204 1.75 -10.12 0.48
C ALA A 204 0.87 -11.26 0.97
N LEU A 205 -0.18 -10.93 1.72
CA LEU A 205 -1.24 -11.87 2.13
C LEU A 205 -2.56 -11.34 1.59
N VAL A 206 -3.28 -12.16 0.84
CA VAL A 206 -4.61 -11.82 0.31
C VAL A 206 -5.64 -12.65 1.07
N ALA A 207 -6.53 -11.98 1.81
CA ALA A 207 -7.61 -12.62 2.51
C ALA A 207 -8.58 -13.28 1.51
N THR A 208 -8.93 -14.53 1.77
CA THR A 208 -10.02 -15.23 1.06
C THR A 208 -11.00 -15.81 2.08
N PRO A 209 -12.21 -16.26 1.67
CA PRO A 209 -13.19 -16.81 2.59
C PRO A 209 -12.69 -17.99 3.44
N ASP A 210 -11.80 -18.81 2.87
CA ASP A 210 -11.33 -20.06 3.49
C ASP A 210 -9.90 -19.95 4.02
N GLN A 211 -8.97 -19.37 3.26
CA GLN A 211 -7.55 -19.28 3.61
C GLN A 211 -6.83 -18.13 2.91
N ALA A 212 -5.88 -17.46 3.59
CA ALA A 212 -5.09 -16.43 2.91
C ALA A 212 -4.23 -17.03 1.79
N LEU A 213 -4.13 -16.34 0.66
CA LEU A 213 -3.08 -16.58 -0.33
C LEU A 213 -1.84 -15.80 0.11
N THR A 214 -0.66 -16.38 -0.03
CA THR A 214 0.61 -15.72 0.26
C THR A 214 1.41 -15.54 -1.02
N TRP A 215 2.10 -14.42 -1.12
CA TRP A 215 3.13 -14.19 -2.11
C TRP A 215 4.36 -13.65 -1.41
N VAL A 216 5.47 -14.36 -1.53
CA VAL A 216 6.75 -13.95 -0.99
C VAL A 216 7.74 -13.77 -2.12
N SER A 217 8.49 -12.68 -2.10
CA SER A 217 9.54 -12.44 -3.07
C SER A 217 10.79 -11.90 -2.43
N ALA A 218 11.93 -12.15 -3.07
CA ALA A 218 13.22 -11.61 -2.72
C ALA A 218 13.89 -10.99 -3.95
N PHE A 219 14.50 -9.83 -3.77
CA PHE A 219 15.24 -9.13 -4.82
C PHE A 219 16.30 -8.19 -4.22
N PRO A 220 17.44 -7.95 -4.89
CA PRO A 220 18.45 -7.04 -4.38
C PRO A 220 17.93 -5.62 -4.24
N VAL A 221 18.36 -4.90 -3.20
CA VAL A 221 17.99 -3.47 -3.00
C VAL A 221 18.37 -2.63 -4.22
N ALA A 222 19.50 -2.93 -4.87
CA ALA A 222 19.96 -2.25 -6.09
C ALA A 222 18.99 -2.35 -7.28
N ASN A 223 18.10 -3.35 -7.30
CA ASN A 223 17.12 -3.60 -8.35
C ASN A 223 15.70 -3.16 -7.97
N ALA A 224 15.51 -2.57 -6.78
CA ALA A 224 14.18 -2.26 -6.25
C ALA A 224 13.33 -1.37 -7.17
N GLY A 225 13.97 -0.42 -7.89
CA GLY A 225 13.26 0.43 -8.85
C GLY A 225 12.69 -0.34 -10.05
N ASP A 226 13.50 -1.22 -10.65
CA ASP A 226 13.05 -2.05 -11.78
C ASP A 226 11.99 -3.06 -11.33
N VAL A 227 12.17 -3.65 -10.14
CA VAL A 227 11.22 -4.60 -9.55
C VAL A 227 9.89 -3.92 -9.22
N SER A 228 9.91 -2.71 -8.65
CA SER A 228 8.68 -1.95 -8.38
C SER A 228 7.88 -1.72 -9.66
N SER A 229 8.55 -1.39 -10.77
CA SER A 229 7.90 -1.18 -12.07
C SER A 229 7.30 -2.46 -12.67
N ARG A 230 7.97 -3.62 -12.56
CA ARG A 230 7.53 -4.88 -13.18
C ARG A 230 6.60 -5.71 -12.29
N TYR A 231 6.91 -5.79 -11.00
CA TYR A 231 6.32 -6.74 -10.06
C TYR A 231 5.73 -6.08 -8.82
N GLY A 232 5.65 -4.73 -8.76
CA GLY A 232 5.07 -4.01 -7.63
C GLY A 232 3.66 -4.49 -7.27
N ALA A 233 2.81 -4.74 -8.27
CA ALA A 233 1.45 -5.23 -8.06
C ALA A 233 1.37 -6.68 -7.51
N LEU A 234 2.41 -7.49 -7.76
CA LEU A 234 2.53 -8.82 -7.13
C LEU A 234 3.05 -8.68 -5.69
N ASN A 235 4.08 -7.85 -5.50
CA ASN A 235 4.72 -7.64 -4.21
C ASN A 235 3.80 -7.00 -3.16
N ASN A 236 2.80 -6.23 -3.61
CA ASN A 236 1.76 -5.69 -2.74
C ASN A 236 0.45 -6.51 -2.76
N GLY A 237 0.42 -7.65 -3.45
CA GLY A 237 -0.71 -8.60 -3.48
C GLY A 237 -1.92 -8.18 -4.32
N THR A 238 -1.90 -6.98 -4.90
CA THR A 238 -3.07 -6.41 -5.59
C THR A 238 -3.36 -7.05 -6.96
N ALA A 239 -2.38 -7.76 -7.52
CA ALA A 239 -2.49 -8.55 -8.76
C ALA A 239 -2.75 -10.04 -8.52
N ILE A 240 -3.01 -10.45 -7.26
CA ILE A 240 -3.11 -11.86 -6.85
C ILE A 240 -4.54 -12.14 -6.41
N VAL A 241 -5.18 -13.12 -7.03
CA VAL A 241 -6.55 -13.53 -6.70
C VAL A 241 -6.69 -15.05 -6.73
N PRO A 242 -7.74 -15.62 -6.11
CA PRO A 242 -8.01 -17.05 -6.17
C PRO A 242 -8.21 -17.56 -7.60
N ALA A 243 -7.85 -18.81 -7.87
CA ALA A 243 -8.08 -19.42 -9.17
C ALA A 243 -9.58 -19.50 -9.52
N GLY A 244 -9.92 -19.20 -10.77
CA GLY A 244 -11.30 -19.15 -11.24
C GLY A 244 -11.98 -17.80 -11.06
N THR A 245 -11.32 -16.81 -10.45
CA THR A 245 -11.83 -15.43 -10.31
C THR A 245 -12.20 -14.83 -11.67
N SER A 246 -11.38 -15.09 -12.69
CA SER A 246 -11.62 -14.71 -14.10
C SER A 246 -13.03 -14.99 -14.63
N ARG A 247 -13.70 -16.04 -14.12
CA ARG A 247 -15.04 -16.46 -14.55
C ARG A 247 -16.17 -15.59 -13.99
N ASN A 248 -15.86 -14.84 -12.94
CA ASN A 248 -16.83 -14.03 -12.20
C ASN A 248 -16.59 -12.53 -12.41
N LEU A 249 -15.58 -12.13 -13.19
CA LEU A 249 -15.31 -10.72 -13.45
C LEU A 249 -16.47 -10.05 -14.17
N THR A 250 -16.75 -8.81 -13.77
CA THR A 250 -17.74 -7.94 -14.37
C THR A 250 -17.09 -6.60 -14.71
N LYS A 251 -17.50 -6.01 -15.84
CA LYS A 251 -17.07 -4.66 -16.23
C LYS A 251 -17.82 -3.59 -15.45
N GLY A 252 -17.08 -2.64 -14.91
CA GLY A 252 -17.56 -1.40 -14.32
C GLY A 252 -17.06 -0.19 -15.12
N GLN A 253 -17.71 0.94 -14.89
CA GLN A 253 -17.32 2.22 -15.44
C GLN A 253 -17.67 3.33 -14.46
N ASN A 254 -16.76 4.28 -14.29
CA ASN A 254 -17.00 5.55 -13.64
C ASN A 254 -16.72 6.72 -14.61
N GLU A 255 -17.49 7.79 -14.46
CA GLU A 255 -17.28 9.05 -15.17
C GLU A 255 -17.08 10.17 -14.14
N PHE A 256 -16.05 10.99 -14.35
CA PHE A 256 -15.71 12.12 -13.50
C PHE A 256 -15.51 13.38 -14.34
N GLU A 257 -15.59 14.53 -13.68
CA GLU A 257 -15.20 15.82 -14.27
C GLU A 257 -14.21 16.50 -13.31
N GLN A 258 -13.05 16.91 -13.82
CA GLN A 258 -12.07 17.64 -13.02
C GLN A 258 -12.60 19.06 -12.75
N SER A 259 -12.64 19.46 -11.48
CA SER A 259 -13.14 20.79 -11.07
C SER A 259 -12.07 21.58 -10.34
N ALA A 260 -11.89 22.85 -10.73
CA ALA A 260 -10.98 23.79 -10.07
C ALA A 260 -11.35 24.11 -8.62
N SER A 261 -12.59 23.81 -8.21
CA SER A 261 -13.04 24.00 -6.82
C SER A 261 -12.84 22.74 -5.96
N ALA A 262 -12.36 21.66 -6.57
CA ALA A 262 -12.09 20.41 -5.88
C ALA A 262 -10.67 20.47 -5.31
N SER A 263 -10.53 20.45 -3.98
CA SER A 263 -9.22 20.37 -3.32
C SER A 263 -8.57 19.00 -3.57
N ASN A 264 -7.47 18.94 -4.30
CA ASN A 264 -6.59 17.76 -4.31
C ASN A 264 -5.59 17.92 -3.17
N ALA A 265 -6.10 18.08 -1.95
CA ALA A 265 -5.35 18.60 -0.83
C ALA A 265 -5.16 17.56 0.28
N VAL A 266 -3.96 17.57 0.85
CA VAL A 266 -3.59 16.75 2.00
C VAL A 266 -2.82 17.58 3.02
N ASP A 267 -3.10 17.41 4.30
CA ASP A 267 -2.39 18.05 5.39
C ASP A 267 -1.60 16.97 6.16
N ILE A 268 -0.27 17.05 6.14
CA ILE A 268 0.65 16.06 6.70
C ILE A 268 1.34 16.63 7.94
N LEU A 269 0.98 16.12 9.11
CA LEU A 269 1.58 16.47 10.39
C LEU A 269 2.64 15.42 10.76
N TRP A 270 3.86 15.87 11.05
CA TRP A 270 4.89 15.02 11.66
C TRP A 270 4.97 15.28 13.16
N VAL A 271 4.92 14.23 13.95
CA VAL A 271 5.06 14.28 15.42
C VAL A 271 6.36 13.59 15.75
N ILE A 272 7.38 14.39 16.05
CA ILE A 272 8.77 13.94 16.06
C ILE A 272 9.32 13.99 17.46
N ASP A 273 9.84 12.86 17.88
CA ASP A 273 10.52 12.70 19.14
C ASP A 273 11.76 13.59 19.26
N ASN A 274 11.83 14.29 20.39
CA ASN A 274 12.89 15.23 20.71
C ASN A 274 13.67 14.84 21.99
N SER A 275 13.58 13.57 22.37
CA SER A 275 14.35 12.94 23.44
C SER A 275 15.86 12.95 23.13
N GLY A 276 16.65 12.53 24.12
CA GLY A 276 18.11 12.62 24.07
C GLY A 276 18.77 11.70 23.02
N SER A 277 18.13 10.60 22.67
CA SER A 277 18.66 9.53 21.81
C SER A 277 18.40 9.78 20.32
N MET A 278 17.33 10.50 19.97
CA MET A 278 16.85 10.82 18.61
C MET A 278 17.79 11.62 17.68
N GLY A 279 19.06 11.81 18.05
CA GLY A 279 19.99 12.67 17.31
C GLY A 279 20.30 12.15 15.90
N GLU A 280 20.51 10.84 15.76
CA GLU A 280 20.82 10.17 14.49
C GLU A 280 19.57 10.05 13.61
N GLU A 281 18.45 9.70 14.22
CA GLU A 281 17.15 9.51 13.58
C GLU A 281 16.64 10.82 12.99
N GLN A 282 16.79 11.95 13.71
CA GLN A 282 16.49 13.28 13.17
C GLN A 282 17.41 13.69 12.02
N GLU A 283 18.68 13.22 12.00
CA GLU A 283 19.58 13.43 10.87
C GLU A 283 19.17 12.60 9.65
N ASN A 284 18.80 11.34 9.86
CA ASN A 284 18.30 10.42 8.84
C ASN A 284 16.99 10.94 8.22
N LEU A 285 16.06 11.42 9.05
CA LEU A 285 14.82 12.09 8.62
C LEU A 285 15.10 13.33 7.76
N GLY A 286 16.13 14.10 8.12
CA GLY A 286 16.57 15.27 7.37
C GLY A 286 17.21 14.91 6.02
N ALA A 287 18.01 13.85 5.97
CA ALA A 287 18.81 13.47 4.79
C ALA A 287 17.95 12.93 3.63
N GLY A 288 16.87 12.19 3.91
CA GLY A 288 16.02 11.59 2.88
C GLY A 288 15.01 12.55 2.23
N VAL A 289 14.99 13.83 2.63
CA VAL A 289 13.93 14.77 2.27
C VAL A 289 13.91 15.19 0.81
N ASP A 290 15.07 15.22 0.13
CA ASP A 290 15.14 15.68 -1.26
C ASP A 290 14.32 14.76 -2.19
N GLN A 291 14.39 13.45 -1.95
CA GLN A 291 13.58 12.47 -2.68
C GLN A 291 12.10 12.63 -2.33
N PHE A 292 11.77 12.77 -1.05
CA PHE A 292 10.39 12.97 -0.58
C PHE A 292 9.74 14.18 -1.25
N PHE A 293 10.37 15.36 -1.21
CA PHE A 293 9.82 16.55 -1.87
C PHE A 293 9.80 16.45 -3.39
N THR A 294 10.78 15.79 -4.01
CA THR A 294 10.76 15.59 -5.47
C THR A 294 9.53 14.79 -5.89
N LYS A 295 9.22 13.70 -5.19
CA LYS A 295 8.06 12.85 -5.47
C LYS A 295 6.75 13.54 -5.11
N LEU A 296 6.67 14.17 -3.93
CA LEU A 296 5.48 14.87 -3.48
C LEU A 296 5.09 16.03 -4.41
N ASN A 297 6.07 16.80 -4.91
CA ASN A 297 5.82 17.86 -5.88
C ASN A 297 5.44 17.34 -7.28
N SER A 298 5.80 16.09 -7.60
CA SER A 298 5.43 15.46 -8.87
C SER A 298 4.03 14.83 -8.84
N ALA A 299 3.48 14.59 -7.64
CA ALA A 299 2.19 13.92 -7.42
C ALA A 299 0.95 14.79 -7.69
N GLY A 300 1.11 16.07 -8.06
CA GLY A 300 -0.02 16.97 -8.34
C GLY A 300 -0.91 17.27 -7.11
N VAL A 301 -0.38 17.02 -5.91
CA VAL A 301 -1.09 17.20 -4.63
C VAL A 301 -0.81 18.60 -4.06
N ASP A 302 -1.87 19.29 -3.65
CA ASP A 302 -1.78 20.53 -2.88
C ASP A 302 -1.55 20.20 -1.40
N TYR A 303 -0.30 20.06 -0.96
CA TYR A 303 0.02 19.64 0.40
C TYR A 303 0.28 20.81 1.36
N ARG A 304 -0.03 20.61 2.65
CA ARG A 304 0.62 21.33 3.75
C ARG A 304 1.37 20.32 4.60
N LEU A 305 2.59 20.66 4.98
CA LEU A 305 3.43 19.79 5.80
C LEU A 305 3.94 20.56 7.01
N ALA A 306 3.60 20.08 8.20
CA ALA A 306 3.98 20.70 9.47
C ALA A 306 4.65 19.68 10.39
N ALA A 307 5.28 20.17 11.45
CA ALA A 307 5.83 19.31 12.49
C ALA A 307 5.52 19.86 13.89
N THR A 308 5.39 18.93 14.84
CA THR A 308 5.40 19.18 16.29
C THR A 308 6.29 18.13 16.96
N THR A 309 6.38 18.16 18.29
CA THR A 309 7.14 17.19 19.08
C THR A 309 6.23 16.19 19.79
N THR A 310 6.81 15.16 20.40
CA THR A 310 6.12 14.26 21.34
C THR A 310 6.18 14.76 22.80
N ASP A 311 6.97 15.81 23.07
CA ASP A 311 7.10 16.42 24.40
C ASP A 311 5.86 17.23 24.80
N GLY A 312 5.09 16.69 25.74
CA GLY A 312 3.85 17.26 26.30
C GLY A 312 3.95 18.70 26.80
N SER A 313 5.16 19.21 27.07
CA SER A 313 5.40 20.57 27.54
C SER A 313 5.53 21.61 26.42
N THR A 314 5.78 21.16 25.18
CA THR A 314 6.04 22.05 24.03
C THR A 314 5.22 21.73 22.78
N CYS A 315 4.53 20.60 22.73
CA CYS A 315 3.89 20.11 21.51
C CYS A 315 2.51 20.70 21.16
N GLU A 316 1.93 21.57 22.00
CA GLU A 316 0.62 22.20 21.74
C GLU A 316 0.65 23.21 20.58
N SER A 317 1.82 23.50 20.00
CA SER A 317 1.99 24.41 18.87
C SER A 317 2.87 23.79 17.79
N LEU A 318 2.52 24.06 16.53
CA LEU A 318 3.36 23.67 15.39
C LEU A 318 4.70 24.43 15.39
N ARG A 319 5.75 23.75 14.92
CA ARG A 319 7.08 24.33 14.77
C ARG A 319 7.08 25.39 13.67
N SER A 320 7.69 26.54 13.97
CA SER A 320 7.85 27.61 12.98
C SER A 320 8.92 27.28 11.94
N LEU A 321 8.74 27.78 10.71
CA LEU A 321 9.71 27.60 9.64
C LEU A 321 11.01 28.38 9.92
N PRO A 322 12.20 27.80 9.64
CA PRO A 322 13.49 28.47 9.89
C PRO A 322 13.65 29.84 9.25
N ALA A 323 13.11 30.03 8.04
CA ALA A 323 13.28 31.26 7.28
C ALA A 323 12.17 32.30 7.53
N ASP A 324 11.04 31.90 8.14
CA ASP A 324 9.90 32.76 8.45
C ASP A 324 9.17 32.22 9.69
N ASP A 325 9.48 32.78 10.86
CA ASP A 325 8.94 32.31 12.14
C ASP A 325 7.43 32.56 12.31
N THR A 326 6.81 33.31 11.40
CA THR A 326 5.36 33.56 11.33
C THR A 326 4.60 32.47 10.57
N LYS A 327 5.32 31.51 9.97
CA LYS A 327 4.78 30.36 9.24
C LYS A 327 5.10 29.07 9.98
N THR A 328 4.21 28.10 9.88
CA THR A 328 4.32 26.83 10.62
C THR A 328 4.23 25.59 9.74
N PHE A 329 4.14 25.76 8.42
CA PHE A 329 4.01 24.64 7.49
C PHE A 329 4.59 24.95 6.11
N ILE A 330 5.08 23.91 5.44
CA ILE A 330 5.60 23.89 4.08
C ILE A 330 4.45 23.62 3.11
N THR A 331 4.48 24.25 1.95
CA THR A 331 3.55 24.08 0.82
C THR A 331 4.36 23.86 -0.47
N PRO A 332 3.74 23.47 -1.60
CA PRO A 332 4.43 23.38 -2.89
C PRO A 332 5.16 24.69 -3.27
N ASP A 333 4.62 25.85 -2.87
CA ASP A 333 5.17 27.17 -3.17
C ASP A 333 6.25 27.65 -2.17
N THR A 334 6.53 26.87 -1.12
CA THR A 334 7.49 27.28 -0.08
C THR A 334 8.92 27.29 -0.66
N PRO A 335 9.61 28.45 -0.68
CA PRO A 335 10.97 28.53 -1.20
C PRO A 335 11.94 27.68 -0.37
N ASN A 336 12.77 26.88 -1.05
CA ASN A 336 13.75 25.99 -0.41
C ASN A 336 13.09 25.07 0.65
N ALA A 337 11.97 24.44 0.32
CA ALA A 337 11.22 23.54 1.19
C ALA A 337 12.12 22.49 1.90
N ALA A 338 13.04 21.86 1.17
CA ALA A 338 14.01 20.93 1.74
C ALA A 338 14.83 21.56 2.89
N ALA A 339 15.30 22.81 2.73
CA ALA A 339 15.99 23.51 3.81
C ALA A 339 15.05 23.86 4.98
N GLN A 340 13.79 24.21 4.73
CA GLN A 340 12.84 24.43 5.83
C GLN A 340 12.62 23.16 6.66
N TRP A 341 12.72 21.98 6.03
CA TRP A 341 12.62 20.67 6.67
C TRP A 341 13.89 20.27 7.43
N SER A 342 15.05 20.24 6.75
CA SER A 342 16.25 19.56 7.23
C SER A 342 17.43 20.47 7.66
N GLN A 343 17.36 21.79 7.51
CA GLN A 343 18.54 22.67 7.59
C GLN A 343 19.52 22.38 8.74
N ASP A 344 20.75 22.00 8.35
CA ASP A 344 21.83 21.43 9.18
C ASP A 344 22.59 22.41 10.09
N ASN A 345 22.18 23.67 10.19
CA ASN A 345 22.94 24.66 10.97
C ASN A 345 22.13 25.28 12.11
N PRO A 346 22.39 24.83 13.34
CA PRO A 346 22.17 23.48 13.84
C PRO A 346 20.75 23.43 14.45
N THR A 347 19.95 22.38 14.24
CA THR A 347 18.61 22.20 14.87
C THR A 347 17.47 23.16 14.46
N THR A 348 17.54 23.82 13.29
CA THR A 348 16.49 24.79 12.92
C THR A 348 15.38 24.19 12.07
N GLY A 349 15.68 23.21 11.21
CA GLY A 349 14.66 22.55 10.38
C GLY A 349 13.49 22.02 11.20
N ILE A 350 12.27 22.06 10.64
CA ILE A 350 11.09 21.62 11.38
C ILE A 350 11.15 20.13 11.74
N ALA A 351 11.90 19.31 10.99
CA ALA A 351 12.09 17.88 11.27
C ALA A 351 13.22 17.57 12.27
N ARG A 352 13.93 18.59 12.74
CA ARG A 352 15.04 18.45 13.69
C ARG A 352 14.70 19.23 14.96
N PRO A 353 13.75 18.75 15.78
CA PRO A 353 13.37 19.45 17.00
C PRO A 353 14.50 19.57 18.03
N GLY A 354 15.59 18.84 17.84
CA GLY A 354 16.71 18.75 18.77
C GLY A 354 16.49 17.62 19.77
N THR A 355 17.46 17.42 20.65
CA THR A 355 17.51 16.27 21.59
C THR A 355 17.49 16.73 23.05
N SER A 356 16.80 17.84 23.32
CA SER A 356 16.71 18.46 24.65
C SER A 356 15.30 18.40 25.25
N GLY A 357 14.41 17.60 24.65
CA GLY A 357 13.06 17.31 25.11
C GLY A 357 13.00 16.48 26.38
N SER A 358 11.79 16.16 26.80
CA SER A 358 11.54 15.24 27.91
C SER A 358 11.95 13.82 27.53
N PRO A 359 12.47 13.00 28.46
CA PRO A 359 12.61 11.55 28.25
C PRO A 359 11.28 10.81 28.50
N ASN A 360 10.14 11.48 28.34
CA ASN A 360 8.82 10.91 28.60
C ASN A 360 7.93 11.43 27.49
N GLU A 361 7.99 10.74 26.37
CA GLU A 361 7.42 11.14 25.11
C GLU A 361 5.98 10.60 24.97
N THR A 362 5.05 11.51 24.71
CA THR A 362 3.61 11.23 24.66
C THR A 362 3.04 11.67 23.32
N GLY A 363 3.41 10.95 22.27
CA GLY A 363 3.07 11.33 20.90
C GLY A 363 1.58 11.43 20.65
N PHE A 364 0.75 10.56 21.24
CA PHE A 364 -0.71 10.62 21.07
C PHE A 364 -1.32 11.84 21.73
N TYR A 365 -0.85 12.19 22.93
CA TYR A 365 -1.21 13.45 23.58
C TYR A 365 -0.91 14.64 22.66
N CYS A 366 0.28 14.67 22.08
CA CYS A 366 0.73 15.77 21.24
C CYS A 366 -0.03 15.86 19.91
N ALA A 367 -0.29 14.74 19.24
CA ALA A 367 -1.11 14.69 18.03
C ALA A 367 -2.58 15.08 18.27
N ASP A 368 -3.09 14.89 19.49
CA ASP A 368 -4.44 15.31 19.90
C ASP A 368 -4.50 16.79 20.31
N ARG A 369 -3.42 17.35 20.88
CA ARG A 369 -3.43 18.70 21.49
C ARG A 369 -2.82 19.80 20.65
N VAL A 370 -1.99 19.49 19.67
CA VAL A 370 -1.38 20.50 18.80
C VAL A 370 -2.45 21.36 18.12
N ASP A 371 -2.29 22.69 18.16
CA ASP A 371 -3.20 23.61 17.47
C ASP A 371 -3.02 23.51 15.96
N ARG A 372 -3.99 22.87 15.30
CA ARG A 372 -4.05 22.70 13.85
C ARG A 372 -4.99 23.70 13.17
N SER A 373 -5.57 24.66 13.88
CA SER A 373 -6.63 25.55 13.35
C SER A 373 -6.21 26.39 12.14
N THR A 374 -4.92 26.69 12.00
CA THR A 374 -4.37 27.39 10.83
C THR A 374 -3.74 26.47 9.79
N PHE A 375 -3.59 25.18 10.14
CA PHE A 375 -2.93 24.16 9.35
C PHE A 375 -3.93 23.31 8.57
N ASP A 376 -4.93 22.74 9.25
CA ASP A 376 -5.94 21.89 8.63
C ASP A 376 -6.83 22.69 7.70
N ARG A 377 -7.09 22.13 6.51
CA ARG A 377 -8.01 22.68 5.52
C ARG A 377 -9.29 21.87 5.53
N GLU A 378 -10.41 22.59 5.50
CA GLU A 378 -11.72 21.97 5.32
C GLU A 378 -11.75 21.12 4.04
N GLY A 379 -12.01 19.82 4.19
CA GLY A 379 -12.10 18.87 3.09
C GLY A 379 -10.75 18.43 2.48
N ALA A 380 -9.61 18.76 3.10
CA ALA A 380 -8.36 18.05 2.85
C ALA A 380 -8.32 16.77 3.70
N ALA A 381 -7.61 15.75 3.23
CA ALA A 381 -7.33 14.58 4.04
C ALA A 381 -6.18 14.88 5.02
N ASP A 382 -6.27 14.33 6.23
CA ASP A 382 -5.27 14.51 7.27
C ASP A 382 -4.39 13.26 7.42
N ILE A 383 -3.08 13.44 7.32
CA ILE A 383 -2.09 12.40 7.59
C ILE A 383 -1.27 12.82 8.81
N THR A 384 -1.06 11.90 9.75
CA THR A 384 -0.13 12.12 10.88
C THR A 384 0.97 11.06 10.85
N VAL A 385 2.24 11.47 10.96
CA VAL A 385 3.40 10.58 10.98
C VAL A 385 4.10 10.68 12.32
N PHE A 386 4.14 9.59 13.07
CA PHE A 386 4.92 9.48 14.30
C PHE A 386 6.35 9.05 13.99
N VAL A 387 7.32 9.68 14.65
CA VAL A 387 8.73 9.28 14.59
C VAL A 387 9.26 9.29 16.02
N SER A 388 9.57 8.11 16.58
CA SER A 388 10.02 7.95 17.97
C SER A 388 10.80 6.67 18.15
N ASP A 389 11.89 6.73 18.91
CA ASP A 389 12.71 5.59 19.31
C ASP A 389 12.28 4.99 20.67
N GLU A 390 11.19 5.49 21.25
CA GLU A 390 10.60 5.00 22.49
C GLU A 390 9.10 4.67 22.34
N GLU A 391 8.51 4.17 23.43
CA GLU A 391 7.10 3.85 23.46
C GLU A 391 6.19 5.07 23.64
N GLU A 392 4.89 4.89 23.39
CA GLU A 392 3.90 5.91 23.74
C GLU A 392 3.68 5.84 25.25
N ASN A 393 4.42 6.64 26.01
CA ASN A 393 4.53 6.50 27.46
C ASN A 393 3.20 6.70 28.20
N GLU A 394 2.25 7.46 27.65
CA GLU A 394 0.94 7.64 28.28
C GLU A 394 0.13 6.34 28.22
N THR A 395 0.13 5.65 27.08
CA THR A 395 -0.68 4.44 26.89
C THR A 395 0.03 3.15 27.26
N SER A 396 1.37 3.10 27.15
CA SER A 396 2.19 1.96 27.60
C SER A 396 2.33 1.96 29.12
N ASP A 397 2.89 3.04 29.67
CA ASP A 397 3.37 3.10 31.04
C ASP A 397 2.48 3.90 31.99
N GLU A 398 1.39 4.48 31.46
CA GLU A 398 0.46 5.33 32.23
C GLU A 398 1.15 6.57 32.81
N ASP A 399 2.19 7.05 32.12
CA ASP A 399 2.90 8.25 32.48
C ASP A 399 2.13 9.51 32.06
N GLN A 400 2.23 10.54 32.89
CA GLN A 400 1.60 11.83 32.58
C GLN A 400 2.44 12.57 31.53
N PRO A 401 1.83 13.14 30.48
CA PRO A 401 2.52 14.02 29.54
C PRO A 401 3.33 15.08 30.29
N SER A 402 4.57 15.28 29.85
CA SER A 402 5.50 16.20 30.49
C SER A 402 4.88 17.60 30.65
N GLY A 403 5.10 18.24 31.80
CA GLY A 403 4.55 19.58 32.08
C GLY A 403 3.04 19.65 32.36
N GLN A 404 2.27 18.57 32.22
CA GLN A 404 0.81 18.57 32.37
C GLN A 404 0.35 18.15 33.77
N SER A 405 0.51 19.06 34.75
CA SER A 405 0.15 18.77 36.14
C SER A 405 -1.35 18.53 36.35
N GLY A 406 -1.70 17.39 36.95
CA GLY A 406 -3.10 17.03 37.25
C GLY A 406 -3.86 16.46 36.04
N TYR A 407 -3.15 16.15 34.97
CA TYR A 407 -3.68 15.45 33.82
C TYR A 407 -4.14 14.03 34.19
N THR A 408 -5.24 13.57 33.58
CA THR A 408 -5.74 12.21 33.73
C THR A 408 -5.31 11.42 32.51
N VAL A 409 -4.47 10.41 32.73
CA VAL A 409 -3.96 9.54 31.68
C VAL A 409 -5.10 8.81 30.97
N ARG A 410 -4.94 8.65 29.66
CA ARG A 410 -5.86 7.95 28.77
C ARG A 410 -5.23 6.62 28.37
N ASP A 411 -6.08 5.62 28.20
CA ASP A 411 -5.65 4.37 27.62
C ASP A 411 -5.60 4.44 26.08
N TYR A 412 -5.00 3.42 25.50
CA TYR A 412 -4.89 3.27 24.05
C TYR A 412 -6.26 3.34 23.35
N ASN A 413 -7.26 2.61 23.85
CA ASN A 413 -8.60 2.57 23.23
C ASN A 413 -9.24 3.96 23.13
N THR A 414 -8.98 4.85 24.09
CA THR A 414 -9.45 6.24 24.06
C THR A 414 -8.85 7.03 22.88
N TYR A 415 -7.56 6.81 22.58
CA TYR A 415 -6.90 7.44 21.44
C TYR A 415 -7.30 6.78 20.12
N GLU A 416 -7.33 5.44 20.06
CA GLU A 416 -7.79 4.68 18.89
C GLU A 416 -9.17 5.15 18.43
N GLN A 417 -10.14 5.19 19.34
CA GLN A 417 -11.50 5.66 19.03
C GLN A 417 -11.47 7.09 18.47
N ARG A 418 -10.75 8.00 19.15
CA ARG A 418 -10.71 9.41 18.76
C ARG A 418 -10.06 9.62 17.38
N PHE A 419 -8.95 8.95 17.12
CA PHE A 419 -8.20 9.08 15.88
C PHE A 419 -8.97 8.49 14.70
N VAL A 420 -9.60 7.33 14.88
CA VAL A 420 -10.51 6.75 13.87
C VAL A 420 -11.72 7.66 13.62
N GLU A 421 -12.33 8.24 14.67
CA GLU A 421 -13.46 9.17 14.54
C GLU A 421 -13.07 10.49 13.84
N ARG A 422 -11.82 10.94 13.98
CA ARG A 422 -11.30 12.14 13.30
C ARG A 422 -11.12 11.90 11.79
N GLY A 423 -10.89 10.66 11.38
CA GLY A 423 -10.69 10.27 9.98
C GLY A 423 -9.27 10.54 9.46
N ASP A 424 -8.30 10.74 10.36
CA ASP A 424 -6.89 10.87 10.00
C ASP A 424 -6.31 9.51 9.65
N THR A 425 -5.36 9.48 8.70
CA THR A 425 -4.53 8.31 8.42
C THR A 425 -3.17 8.46 9.10
N PHE A 426 -2.74 7.46 9.86
CA PHE A 426 -1.50 7.52 10.61
C PHE A 426 -0.40 6.66 10.00
N PHE A 427 0.83 7.14 10.09
CA PHE A 427 2.05 6.38 9.81
C PHE A 427 2.96 6.40 11.03
N ALA A 428 3.85 5.41 11.12
CA ALA A 428 4.79 5.32 12.22
C ALA A 428 6.18 4.89 11.72
N ILE A 429 7.22 5.62 12.14
CA ILE A 429 8.63 5.23 12.03
C ILE A 429 9.12 5.05 13.47
N VAL A 430 9.02 3.83 13.98
CA VAL A 430 9.18 3.52 15.41
C VAL A 430 9.81 2.14 15.63
N GLY A 431 10.05 1.74 16.88
CA GLY A 431 10.52 0.40 17.23
C GLY A 431 9.57 -0.73 16.77
N GLU A 432 10.12 -1.93 16.55
CA GLU A 432 9.37 -3.12 16.09
C GLU A 432 8.80 -3.93 17.25
N HIS A 433 7.80 -3.38 17.95
CA HIS A 433 7.04 -4.07 18.99
C HIS A 433 5.59 -4.32 18.54
N ASP A 434 5.05 -5.52 18.78
CA ASP A 434 3.69 -5.88 18.31
C ASP A 434 2.67 -6.12 19.43
N GLN A 435 3.09 -6.25 20.70
CA GLN A 435 2.12 -6.42 21.80
C GLN A 435 1.50 -5.07 22.20
N ILE A 436 0.18 -5.04 22.30
CA ILE A 436 -0.60 -3.84 22.59
C ILE A 436 -1.23 -3.94 23.97
N LYS A 437 -0.95 -2.96 24.84
CA LYS A 437 -1.74 -2.71 26.07
C LYS A 437 -2.95 -1.85 25.70
N ARG A 438 -4.15 -2.42 25.59
CA ARG A 438 -5.35 -1.66 25.14
C ARG A 438 -5.94 -0.81 26.25
N THR A 439 -5.87 -1.30 27.48
CA THR A 439 -6.35 -0.66 28.71
C THR A 439 -5.32 -0.79 29.83
N ALA A 440 -5.42 0.05 30.87
CA ALA A 440 -4.57 -0.03 32.06
C ALA A 440 -4.64 -1.39 32.78
N ASP A 441 -5.75 -2.13 32.62
CA ASP A 441 -5.95 -3.45 33.24
C ASP A 441 -5.29 -4.59 32.44
N ASP A 442 -4.83 -4.34 31.21
CA ASP A 442 -4.20 -5.36 30.37
C ASP A 442 -2.75 -5.62 30.80
N SER A 443 -2.35 -6.89 30.78
CA SER A 443 -0.95 -7.24 30.95
C SER A 443 -0.17 -6.84 29.71
N TYR A 444 0.75 -5.89 29.84
CA TYR A 444 1.85 -5.75 28.88
C TYR A 444 2.78 -6.95 29.06
N GLY A 445 3.16 -7.62 27.97
CA GLY A 445 3.92 -8.87 28.03
C GLY A 445 5.40 -8.65 28.40
N ASP A 446 6.30 -9.46 27.84
CA ASP A 446 7.73 -9.37 28.16
C ASP A 446 8.33 -8.13 27.50
N THR A 447 8.60 -7.10 28.31
CA THR A 447 9.24 -5.84 27.92
C THR A 447 10.69 -6.02 27.44
N ASN A 448 11.29 -7.20 27.56
CA ASN A 448 12.67 -7.47 27.13
C ASN A 448 12.77 -8.04 25.70
N ALA A 449 11.67 -8.15 24.96
CA ALA A 449 11.65 -8.76 23.62
C ALA A 449 11.68 -7.73 22.47
N THR A 450 11.91 -6.46 22.78
CA THR A 450 11.29 -5.36 22.02
C THR A 450 12.19 -4.15 21.87
N GLU A 451 13.46 -4.44 21.59
CA GLU A 451 14.47 -3.47 21.20
C GLU A 451 14.87 -3.78 19.76
N CYS A 452 14.92 -2.78 18.88
CA CYS A 452 15.62 -2.91 17.61
C CYS A 452 16.97 -2.20 17.68
N ASN A 453 17.95 -2.72 16.95
CA ASN A 453 19.28 -2.15 16.83
C ASN A 453 19.74 -2.29 15.38
N GLY A 454 20.03 -1.16 14.73
CA GLY A 454 20.46 -1.13 13.35
C GLY A 454 21.19 0.15 12.99
N GLU A 455 21.48 0.34 11.71
CA GLU A 455 22.14 1.56 11.20
C GLU A 455 21.26 2.80 11.31
N GLY A 456 19.96 2.64 11.54
CA GLY A 456 19.06 3.76 11.81
C GLY A 456 19.07 4.23 13.26
N GLY A 457 19.65 3.43 14.18
CA GLY A 457 19.63 3.69 15.61
C GLY A 457 19.25 2.48 16.47
N GLU A 458 18.98 2.77 17.75
CA GLU A 458 18.42 1.83 18.73
C GLU A 458 17.06 2.37 19.17
N ALA A 459 16.05 1.50 19.26
CA ALA A 459 14.72 1.90 19.70
C ALA A 459 14.03 0.82 20.51
N GLU A 460 13.15 1.24 21.42
CA GLU A 460 12.35 0.38 22.28
C GLU A 460 10.86 0.64 22.03
N GLY A 461 10.03 -0.41 22.10
CA GLY A 461 8.58 -0.25 22.01
C GLY A 461 8.05 0.09 20.62
N GLY A 462 7.07 0.99 20.53
CA GLY A 462 6.46 1.45 19.27
C GLY A 462 5.12 0.81 18.89
N SER A 463 4.65 -0.20 19.63
CA SER A 463 3.47 -0.99 19.25
C SER A 463 2.19 -0.18 19.12
N HIS A 464 1.93 0.74 20.06
CA HIS A 464 0.75 1.60 20.00
C HIS A 464 0.73 2.47 18.75
N TYR A 465 1.85 3.10 18.39
CA TYR A 465 1.98 3.88 17.15
C TYR A 465 1.71 3.02 15.91
N ARG A 466 2.26 1.80 15.88
CA ARG A 466 2.09 0.83 14.78
C ARG A 466 0.63 0.39 14.64
N GLU A 467 -0.05 0.12 15.75
CA GLU A 467 -1.46 -0.27 15.73
C GLU A 467 -2.35 0.89 15.28
N VAL A 468 -2.11 2.13 15.73
CA VAL A 468 -2.87 3.30 15.24
C VAL A 468 -2.65 3.49 13.73
N ALA A 469 -1.41 3.36 13.25
CA ALA A 469 -1.13 3.43 11.82
C ALA A 469 -1.93 2.38 11.03
N ARG A 470 -1.99 1.15 11.54
CA ARG A 470 -2.72 0.04 10.92
C ARG A 470 -4.23 0.27 10.88
N VAL A 471 -4.87 0.64 11.99
CA VAL A 471 -6.35 0.80 12.08
C VAL A 471 -6.89 2.05 11.40
N THR A 472 -6.00 2.90 10.88
CA THR A 472 -6.36 4.14 10.18
C THR A 472 -5.95 4.11 8.69
N GLY A 473 -5.58 2.95 8.18
CA GLY A 473 -5.28 2.71 6.76
C GLY A 473 -3.87 3.12 6.31
N GLY A 474 -2.97 3.42 7.24
CA GLY A 474 -1.57 3.75 6.97
C GLY A 474 -0.62 2.56 7.19
N SER A 475 0.64 2.86 7.45
CA SER A 475 1.73 1.88 7.49
C SER A 475 2.75 2.21 8.58
N ALA A 476 3.49 1.19 9.03
CA ALA A 476 4.60 1.36 9.94
C ALA A 476 5.93 0.85 9.38
N SER A 477 7.02 1.48 9.81
CA SER A 477 8.41 1.15 9.50
C SER A 477 9.24 1.16 10.78
N SER A 478 10.28 0.34 10.78
CA SER A 478 11.34 0.32 11.76
C SER A 478 12.18 1.57 11.69
N ILE A 479 12.28 2.29 12.80
CA ILE A 479 13.19 3.43 12.93
C ILE A 479 14.67 2.99 12.87
N CYS A 480 14.97 1.77 13.33
CA CYS A 480 16.31 1.18 13.29
C CYS A 480 16.80 0.80 11.88
N SER A 481 15.93 0.89 10.86
CA SER A 481 16.30 0.62 9.48
C SER A 481 17.28 1.67 8.93
N LYS A 482 18.10 1.27 7.96
CA LYS A 482 19.07 2.17 7.31
C LYS A 482 18.37 3.43 6.79
N ALA A 483 19.01 4.60 6.92
CA ALA A 483 18.43 5.87 6.44
C ALA A 483 18.01 5.85 4.96
N SER A 484 18.76 5.15 4.11
CA SER A 484 18.42 4.95 2.69
C SER A 484 17.12 4.16 2.50
N SER A 485 16.76 3.30 3.45
CA SER A 485 15.55 2.47 3.44
C SER A 485 14.29 3.23 3.85
N TRP A 486 14.40 4.36 4.55
CA TRP A 486 13.25 5.21 4.92
C TRP A 486 12.55 5.81 3.69
N SER A 487 13.24 5.85 2.55
CA SER A 487 12.63 6.21 1.26
C SER A 487 11.44 5.34 0.87
N VAL A 488 11.37 4.09 1.35
CA VAL A 488 10.23 3.19 1.14
C VAL A 488 9.00 3.71 1.90
N MET A 489 9.15 4.11 3.17
CA MET A 489 8.06 4.69 3.95
C MET A 489 7.61 6.04 3.38
N TYR A 490 8.55 6.86 2.89
CA TYR A 490 8.22 8.10 2.18
C TYR A 490 7.36 7.86 0.95
N ASP A 491 7.64 6.80 0.18
CA ASP A 491 6.83 6.42 -0.98
C ASP A 491 5.42 5.99 -0.56
N GLU A 492 5.29 5.23 0.53
CA GLU A 492 3.97 4.84 1.09
C GLU A 492 3.14 6.03 1.55
N ILE A 493 3.78 7.00 2.23
CA ILE A 493 3.11 8.24 2.67
C ILE A 493 2.65 9.04 1.45
N ILE A 494 3.50 9.21 0.44
CA ILE A 494 3.17 10.00 -0.77
C ILE A 494 2.07 9.30 -1.58
N GLU A 495 2.15 7.99 -1.76
CA GLU A 495 1.11 7.21 -2.43
C GLU A 495 -0.24 7.40 -1.75
N THR A 496 -0.26 7.26 -0.43
CA THR A 496 -1.48 7.39 0.38
C THR A 496 -2.01 8.81 0.35
N ALA A 497 -1.14 9.80 0.49
CA ALA A 497 -1.48 11.21 0.36
C ALA A 497 -2.11 11.53 -1.00
N THR A 498 -1.56 10.96 -2.07
CA THR A 498 -2.09 11.15 -3.43
C THR A 498 -3.44 10.46 -3.61
N GLY A 499 -3.59 9.23 -3.10
CA GLY A 499 -4.85 8.49 -3.12
C GLY A 499 -5.95 9.22 -2.34
N LEU A 500 -5.66 9.65 -1.10
CA LEU A 500 -6.59 10.38 -0.25
C LEU A 500 -6.98 11.75 -0.82
N ALA A 501 -6.02 12.45 -1.44
CA ALA A 501 -6.28 13.70 -2.14
C ALA A 501 -7.05 13.49 -3.46
N SER A 502 -7.04 12.29 -4.02
CA SER A 502 -7.76 11.98 -5.25
C SER A 502 -9.26 11.94 -5.04
N ARG A 503 -9.96 12.52 -6.01
CA ARG A 503 -11.42 12.58 -6.06
C ARG A 503 -12.01 11.57 -7.03
N PHE A 504 -11.15 10.84 -7.72
CA PHE A 504 -11.52 9.83 -8.70
C PHE A 504 -11.68 8.48 -8.00
N THR A 505 -12.63 8.46 -7.06
CA THR A 505 -12.97 7.26 -6.28
C THR A 505 -13.81 6.32 -7.12
N LEU A 506 -13.36 5.08 -7.25
CA LEU A 506 -14.10 4.05 -7.98
C LEU A 506 -15.18 3.46 -7.08
N ASP A 507 -16.31 3.07 -7.69
CA ASP A 507 -17.44 2.52 -6.94
C ASP A 507 -17.23 1.08 -6.47
N ARG A 508 -16.12 0.44 -6.86
CA ARG A 508 -15.82 -0.99 -6.64
C ARG A 508 -14.35 -1.19 -6.31
N SER A 509 -14.04 -2.28 -5.63
CA SER A 509 -12.68 -2.85 -5.61
C SER A 509 -12.36 -3.44 -6.98
N VAL A 510 -11.29 -2.98 -7.61
CA VAL A 510 -10.98 -3.29 -9.01
C VAL A 510 -9.72 -4.14 -9.12
N LEU A 511 -9.61 -4.92 -10.19
CA LEU A 511 -8.32 -5.47 -10.61
C LEU A 511 -7.46 -4.34 -11.22
N PRO A 512 -6.35 -3.91 -10.60
CA PRO A 512 -5.63 -2.71 -11.04
C PRO A 512 -5.13 -2.77 -12.49
N SER A 513 -4.73 -3.94 -12.96
CA SER A 513 -4.26 -4.14 -14.34
C SER A 513 -5.37 -4.10 -15.40
N SER A 514 -6.64 -4.17 -15.00
CA SER A 514 -7.78 -4.07 -15.91
C SER A 514 -8.25 -2.63 -16.12
N VAL A 515 -7.72 -1.69 -15.34
CA VAL A 515 -8.15 -0.30 -15.36
C VAL A 515 -7.64 0.38 -16.62
N GLU A 516 -8.56 0.96 -17.37
CA GLU A 516 -8.29 1.83 -18.51
C GLU A 516 -8.86 3.22 -18.23
N VAL A 517 -8.09 4.27 -18.54
CA VAL A 517 -8.46 5.67 -18.28
C VAL A 517 -8.40 6.46 -19.58
N ASP A 518 -9.48 7.17 -19.87
CA ASP A 518 -9.58 8.16 -20.93
C ASP A 518 -9.79 9.56 -20.34
N VAL A 519 -9.00 10.54 -20.77
CA VAL A 519 -9.21 11.97 -20.48
C VAL A 519 -9.63 12.67 -21.77
N ASN A 520 -10.83 13.24 -21.78
CA ASN A 520 -11.46 13.82 -22.98
C ASN A 520 -11.49 12.86 -24.20
N GLY A 521 -11.63 11.55 -23.94
CA GLY A 521 -11.61 10.50 -24.95
C GLY A 521 -10.21 10.16 -25.49
N GLN A 522 -9.14 10.61 -24.84
CA GLN A 522 -7.77 10.20 -25.12
C GLN A 522 -7.27 9.27 -24.02
N SER A 523 -6.81 8.08 -24.42
CA SER A 523 -6.27 7.10 -23.50
C SER A 523 -5.00 7.62 -22.84
N VAL A 524 -4.99 7.57 -21.51
CA VAL A 524 -3.82 7.85 -20.66
C VAL A 524 -3.21 6.51 -20.28
N ALA A 525 -1.89 6.37 -20.41
CA ALA A 525 -1.22 5.15 -20.03
C ALA A 525 -1.13 5.03 -18.50
N ARG A 526 -1.30 3.80 -18.00
CA ARG A 526 -0.97 3.49 -16.61
C ARG A 526 0.55 3.52 -16.43
N ASP A 527 1.02 4.18 -15.37
CA ASP A 527 2.43 4.24 -14.98
C ASP A 527 2.58 3.93 -13.48
N PRO A 528 2.84 2.66 -13.12
CA PRO A 528 3.09 2.26 -11.74
C PRO A 528 4.37 2.88 -11.12
N SER A 529 5.26 3.45 -11.94
CA SER A 529 6.42 4.19 -11.43
C SER A 529 6.07 5.62 -10.98
N ARG A 530 4.83 6.07 -11.26
CA ARG A 530 4.23 7.33 -10.78
C ARG A 530 5.02 8.56 -11.20
N GLN A 531 5.62 8.50 -12.40
CA GLN A 531 6.36 9.61 -12.99
C GLN A 531 5.49 10.40 -13.95
N ASN A 532 4.71 9.72 -14.81
CA ASN A 532 3.83 10.34 -15.78
C ASN A 532 2.75 9.38 -16.29
N GLY A 533 1.48 9.73 -16.11
CA GLY A 533 0.35 8.88 -16.50
C GLY A 533 -0.68 8.82 -15.38
N PHE A 534 -1.38 7.69 -15.26
CA PHE A 534 -2.22 7.40 -14.10
C PHE A 534 -1.74 6.15 -13.36
N ASP A 535 -2.11 6.01 -12.09
CA ASP A 535 -2.03 4.75 -11.37
C ASP A 535 -3.30 4.52 -10.54
N VAL A 536 -3.49 3.28 -10.09
CA VAL A 536 -4.59 2.85 -9.22
C VAL A 536 -4.04 2.72 -7.82
N ILE A 537 -4.50 3.58 -6.92
CA ILE A 537 -4.12 3.56 -5.50
C ILE A 537 -5.21 2.83 -4.73
N LEU A 538 -4.86 1.75 -4.05
CA LEU A 538 -5.78 1.02 -3.18
C LEU A 538 -5.62 1.49 -1.75
N LEU A 539 -6.73 1.91 -1.14
CA LEU A 539 -6.81 2.31 0.26
C LEU A 539 -7.74 1.34 1.01
N GLU A 540 -7.84 1.52 2.33
CA GLU A 540 -8.75 0.73 3.17
C GLU A 540 -10.23 0.92 2.81
N ASP A 541 -10.60 2.04 2.18
CA ASP A 541 -12.00 2.36 1.83
C ASP A 541 -12.30 2.22 0.33
N GLY A 542 -11.33 1.75 -0.48
CA GLY A 542 -11.53 1.46 -1.89
C GLY A 542 -10.45 2.02 -2.82
N ALA A 543 -10.68 1.85 -4.13
CA ALA A 543 -9.73 2.22 -5.17
C ALA A 543 -9.86 3.68 -5.62
N ARG A 544 -8.73 4.34 -5.86
CA ARG A 544 -8.62 5.72 -6.35
C ARG A 544 -7.77 5.77 -7.61
N ILE A 545 -8.12 6.64 -8.55
CA ILE A 545 -7.22 6.96 -9.68
C ILE A 545 -6.38 8.18 -9.32
N ALA A 546 -5.06 8.07 -9.41
CA ALA A 546 -4.15 9.19 -9.26
C ALA A 546 -3.48 9.50 -10.60
N PHE A 547 -3.28 10.78 -10.92
CA PHE A 547 -2.58 11.23 -12.12
C PHE A 547 -1.26 11.88 -11.74
N TYR A 548 -0.26 11.73 -12.60
CA TYR A 548 1.11 12.17 -12.37
C TYR A 548 1.67 12.89 -13.59
N GLY A 549 2.57 13.86 -13.35
CA GLY A 549 3.31 14.54 -14.41
C GLY A 549 2.41 15.32 -15.38
N ASP A 550 2.67 15.18 -16.68
CA ASP A 550 1.94 15.87 -17.76
C ASP A 550 0.52 15.30 -17.99
N ALA A 551 0.17 14.20 -17.31
CA ALA A 551 -1.16 13.57 -17.39
C ALA A 551 -2.17 14.14 -16.38
N LEU A 552 -1.78 15.10 -15.54
CA LEU A 552 -2.67 15.75 -14.58
C LEU A 552 -3.86 16.42 -15.31
N PRO A 553 -5.11 16.04 -15.00
CA PRO A 553 -6.28 16.62 -15.66
C PRO A 553 -6.42 18.12 -15.39
N GLU A 554 -6.83 18.87 -16.40
CA GLU A 554 -7.16 20.29 -16.29
C GLU A 554 -8.62 20.49 -15.87
N ASN A 555 -8.94 21.68 -15.33
CA ASN A 555 -10.31 22.00 -14.97
C ASN A 555 -11.27 21.94 -16.17
N GLY A 556 -12.31 21.12 -16.04
CA GLY A 556 -13.32 20.84 -17.05
C GLY A 556 -13.04 19.57 -17.87
N ASP A 557 -11.91 18.89 -17.63
CA ASP A 557 -11.63 17.61 -18.29
C ASP A 557 -12.61 16.54 -17.84
N ALA A 558 -13.12 15.77 -18.81
CA ALA A 558 -13.95 14.61 -18.56
C ALA A 558 -13.07 13.36 -18.47
N ILE A 559 -13.15 12.64 -17.36
CA ILE A 559 -12.41 11.40 -17.12
C ILE A 559 -13.39 10.23 -17.18
N THR A 560 -13.08 9.24 -18.00
CA THR A 560 -13.80 7.96 -18.03
C THR A 560 -12.85 6.87 -17.59
N VAL A 561 -13.28 6.06 -16.62
CA VAL A 561 -12.51 4.94 -16.10
C VAL A 561 -13.32 3.68 -16.31
N THR A 562 -12.77 2.70 -17.01
CA THR A 562 -13.36 1.36 -17.16
C THR A 562 -12.48 0.33 -16.50
N TYR A 563 -13.07 -0.68 -15.89
CA TYR A 563 -12.33 -1.65 -15.07
C TYR A 563 -13.10 -2.96 -14.92
N ASP A 564 -12.38 -4.03 -14.56
CA ASP A 564 -12.97 -5.29 -14.14
C ASP A 564 -12.95 -5.40 -12.61
N TYR A 565 -14.03 -5.95 -12.06
CA TYR A 565 -14.18 -6.19 -10.62
C TYR A 565 -14.88 -7.53 -10.35
N VAL A 566 -14.73 -8.05 -9.14
CA VAL A 566 -15.46 -9.23 -8.66
C VAL A 566 -16.75 -8.76 -8.00
N PRO A 567 -17.94 -9.19 -8.46
CA PRO A 567 -19.21 -8.86 -7.82
C PRO A 567 -19.30 -9.40 -6.39
N GLU A 568 -19.88 -8.60 -5.49
CA GLU A 568 -20.19 -8.97 -4.10
C GLU A 568 -21.22 -10.10 -3.96
#